data_AF-A0A2E9D3Z3-F1
#
_entry.id   AF-A0A2E9D3Z3-F1
#
_cell.length_a   1.000
_cell.length_b   1.000
_cell.length_c   1.000
_cell.angle_alpha   90.00
_cell.angle_beta   90.00
_cell.angle_gamma   90.00
#
_symmetry.space_group_name_H-M   'P 1'
#
loop_
_entity.id
_entity.type
_entity.pdbx_description
1 polymer ?
#
loop_
_entity_poly.entity_id
_entity_poly.type
_entity_poly.pdbx_seq_one_letter_code
_entity_poly.pdbx_strand_id
1 'polypeptide(L)'
;MNSLNYFFLVMFPYISIAVFLIGTIYRYNQSGYKVTSLSAQFLEGKQGFWGTVPFHWGILMLFVGHMIAFLFPKAVLAWNADPTRLIIHEGLGFMFAVAVLVGLGMLILRRLTNARLKVVTSRMDLFVEFVLLAQVILGCWIALGYRWGSSWFASDLSPYLWSLIKLNPQADAVIAMPLVIRAHIVCAFSIFLIFPFTRLVHLLVAPLHYILRPYQVVIWYWDRKRIRRASTAWSDARPQNN
;
A
#
# COMPACT_ATOMS: atom_id res chain seq x y z
N MET A 1 17.41 3.24 -26.81
CA MET A 1 16.85 3.75 -25.54
C MET A 1 17.62 4.99 -25.09
N ASN A 2 16.95 6.11 -24.78
CA ASN A 2 17.60 7.26 -24.14
C ASN A 2 18.06 6.84 -22.72
N SER A 3 19.27 7.21 -22.30
CA SER A 3 19.83 6.88 -20.98
C SER A 3 18.92 7.26 -19.81
N LEU A 4 18.17 8.37 -19.93
CA LEU A 4 17.19 8.77 -18.91
C LEU A 4 16.04 7.78 -18.79
N ASN A 5 15.49 7.30 -19.91
CA ASN A 5 14.42 6.29 -19.89
C ASN A 5 14.91 4.96 -19.31
N TYR A 6 16.14 4.56 -19.63
CA TYR A 6 16.74 3.36 -19.05
C TYR A 6 16.90 3.49 -17.53
N PHE A 7 17.40 4.63 -17.05
CA PHE A 7 17.53 4.87 -15.61
C PHE A 7 16.17 4.77 -14.90
N PHE A 8 15.16 5.53 -15.32
CA PHE A 8 13.88 5.61 -14.62
C PHE A 8 12.99 4.38 -14.75
N LEU A 9 13.08 3.64 -15.87
CA LEU A 9 12.20 2.49 -16.15
C LEU A 9 12.90 1.13 -15.99
N VAL A 10 14.21 1.10 -15.73
CA VAL A 10 14.92 -0.16 -15.50
C VAL A 10 15.68 -0.12 -14.18
N MET A 11 16.65 0.79 -14.03
CA MET A 11 17.49 0.83 -12.83
C MET A 11 16.71 1.26 -11.58
N PHE A 12 15.91 2.32 -11.70
CA PHE A 12 15.17 2.91 -10.59
C PHE A 12 14.17 1.94 -9.94
N PRO A 13 13.37 1.15 -10.69
CA PRO A 13 12.55 0.08 -10.11
C PRO A 13 13.33 -0.87 -9.19
N TYR A 14 14.51 -1.34 -9.62
CA TYR A 14 15.33 -2.24 -8.80
C TYR A 14 15.83 -1.57 -7.52
N ILE A 15 16.31 -0.32 -7.62
CA ILE A 15 16.76 0.45 -6.45
C ILE A 15 15.60 0.64 -5.46
N SER A 16 14.44 1.07 -5.95
CA SER A 16 13.25 1.32 -5.15
C SER A 16 12.78 0.07 -4.40
N ILE A 17 12.72 -1.08 -5.09
CA ILE A 17 12.32 -2.35 -4.46
C ILE A 17 13.39 -2.87 -3.49
N ALA A 18 14.67 -2.75 -3.82
CA ALA A 18 15.75 -3.17 -2.91
C ALA A 18 15.72 -2.35 -1.60
N VAL A 19 15.59 -1.02 -1.70
CA VAL A 19 15.47 -0.14 -0.54
C VAL A 19 14.19 -0.41 0.24
N PHE A 20 13.06 -0.62 -0.47
CA PHE A 20 11.80 -1.00 0.16
C PHE A 20 11.95 -2.24 1.04
N LEU A 21 12.50 -3.33 0.48
CA LEU A 21 12.64 -4.61 1.19
C LEU A 21 13.63 -4.50 2.34
N ILE A 22 14.87 -4.07 2.06
CA ILE A 22 15.94 -3.99 3.06
C ILE A 22 15.58 -3.00 4.17
N GLY A 23 15.12 -1.80 3.79
CA GLY A 23 14.77 -0.75 4.74
C GLY A 23 13.60 -1.15 5.64
N THR A 24 12.60 -1.86 5.09
CA THR A 24 11.45 -2.33 5.87
C THR A 24 11.86 -3.39 6.86
N ILE A 25 12.62 -4.41 6.42
CA ILE A 25 13.12 -5.49 7.29
C ILE A 25 13.98 -4.90 8.41
N TYR A 26 14.91 -4.00 8.07
CA TYR A 26 15.75 -3.32 9.03
C TYR A 26 14.93 -2.52 10.06
N ARG A 27 13.97 -1.71 9.59
CA ARG A 27 13.11 -0.91 10.47
C ARG A 27 12.28 -1.78 11.41
N TYR A 28 11.73 -2.88 10.91
CA TYR A 28 10.93 -3.81 11.72
C TYR A 28 11.78 -4.47 12.81
N ASN A 29 12.98 -4.94 12.46
CA ASN A 29 13.87 -5.62 13.41
C ASN A 29 14.49 -4.68 14.45
N GLN A 30 14.96 -3.49 14.02
CA GLN A 30 15.68 -2.56 14.90
C GLN A 30 14.76 -1.60 15.65
N SER A 31 13.61 -1.28 15.08
CA SER A 31 12.71 -0.24 15.59
C SER A 31 11.24 -0.60 15.39
N GLY A 32 10.88 -1.86 15.68
CA GLY A 32 9.52 -2.38 15.52
C GLY A 32 8.44 -1.52 16.21
N TYR A 33 8.77 -0.89 17.34
CA TYR A 33 7.86 0.04 18.04
C TYR A 33 7.49 1.30 17.24
N LYS A 34 8.27 1.66 16.21
CA LYS A 34 7.97 2.75 15.26
C LYS A 34 7.12 2.30 14.07
N VAL A 35 6.76 1.03 13.98
CA VAL A 35 5.87 0.49 12.93
C VAL A 35 4.43 0.62 13.40
N THR A 36 3.87 1.82 13.25
CA THR A 36 2.53 2.18 13.72
C THR A 36 1.86 3.14 12.74
N SER A 37 0.53 3.22 12.79
CA SER A 37 -0.28 4.13 11.98
C SER A 37 -0.14 5.60 12.37
N LEU A 38 0.44 5.91 13.54
CA LEU A 38 0.57 7.27 14.09
C LEU A 38 -0.76 8.04 14.01
N SER A 39 -1.80 7.47 14.61
CA SER A 39 -3.15 8.07 14.60
C SER A 39 -3.17 9.39 15.36
N ALA A 40 -3.73 10.42 14.73
CA ALA A 40 -3.96 11.73 15.34
C ALA A 40 -5.43 11.95 15.73
N GLN A 41 -6.29 10.92 15.59
CA GLN A 41 -7.73 11.02 15.78
C GLN A 41 -8.11 11.53 17.19
N PHE A 42 -7.32 11.18 18.20
CA PHE A 42 -7.54 11.64 19.58
C PHE A 42 -7.54 13.17 19.71
N LEU A 43 -6.78 13.90 18.88
CA LEU A 43 -6.61 15.35 19.00
C LEU A 43 -7.79 16.16 18.41
N GLU A 44 -8.64 15.53 17.61
CA GLU A 44 -9.66 16.20 16.78
C GLU A 44 -11.06 15.57 16.81
N GLY A 45 -11.23 14.41 17.45
CA GLY A 45 -12.53 13.74 17.55
C GLY A 45 -13.00 13.12 16.23
N LYS A 46 -14.27 13.35 15.84
CA LYS A 46 -14.93 12.63 14.73
C LYS A 46 -14.73 13.26 13.34
N GLN A 47 -14.13 14.44 13.24
CA GLN A 47 -13.99 15.16 11.97
C GLN A 47 -13.14 14.38 10.94
N GLY A 48 -12.18 13.59 11.41
CA GLY A 48 -11.30 12.81 10.55
C GLY A 48 -11.93 11.65 9.79
N PHE A 49 -13.15 11.24 10.16
CA PHE A 49 -13.84 10.10 9.54
C PHE A 49 -14.02 10.28 8.04
N TRP A 50 -14.49 11.45 7.61
CA TRP A 50 -14.83 11.77 6.22
C TRP A 50 -13.62 11.87 5.29
N GLY A 51 -12.43 12.11 5.82
CA GLY A 51 -11.18 12.00 5.05
C GLY A 51 -10.63 10.58 5.08
N THR A 52 -10.55 9.99 6.28
CA THR A 52 -9.87 8.71 6.52
C THR A 52 -10.57 7.54 5.82
N VAL A 53 -11.90 7.45 5.92
CA VAL A 53 -12.65 6.30 5.40
C VAL A 53 -12.64 6.25 3.87
N PRO A 54 -13.02 7.33 3.14
CA PRO A 54 -12.95 7.33 1.67
C PRO A 54 -11.52 7.13 1.15
N PHE A 55 -10.52 7.72 1.81
CA PHE A 55 -9.12 7.53 1.44
C PHE A 55 -8.69 6.07 1.55
N HIS A 56 -8.91 5.42 2.70
CA HIS A 56 -8.44 4.04 2.90
C HIS A 56 -9.23 3.03 2.06
N TRP A 57 -10.55 3.15 1.95
CA TRP A 57 -11.32 2.27 1.07
C TRP A 57 -10.93 2.47 -0.39
N GLY A 58 -10.81 3.73 -0.84
CA GLY A 58 -10.39 4.03 -2.20
C GLY A 58 -9.00 3.46 -2.51
N ILE A 59 -8.00 3.71 -1.66
CA ILE A 59 -6.61 3.31 -1.94
C ILE A 59 -6.44 1.79 -1.87
N LEU A 60 -7.17 1.11 -0.97
CA LEU A 60 -7.14 -0.36 -0.89
C LEU A 60 -7.77 -1.00 -2.13
N MET A 61 -8.93 -0.49 -2.58
CA MET A 61 -9.59 -1.01 -3.78
C MET A 61 -8.74 -0.75 -5.04
N LEU A 62 -8.13 0.43 -5.15
CA LEU A 62 -7.17 0.73 -6.22
C LEU A 62 -5.94 -0.18 -6.17
N PHE A 63 -5.33 -0.34 -4.99
CA PHE A 63 -4.17 -1.20 -4.81
C PHE A 63 -4.47 -2.64 -5.23
N VAL A 64 -5.58 -3.21 -4.73
CA VAL A 64 -6.02 -4.57 -5.09
C VAL A 64 -6.32 -4.67 -6.59
N GLY A 65 -7.00 -3.68 -7.19
CA GLY A 65 -7.25 -3.64 -8.64
C GLY A 65 -5.96 -3.68 -9.46
N HIS A 66 -4.96 -2.88 -9.09
CA HIS A 66 -3.64 -2.91 -9.72
C HIS A 66 -2.95 -4.27 -9.55
N MET A 67 -3.04 -4.87 -8.37
CA MET A 67 -2.46 -6.20 -8.13
C MET A 67 -3.14 -7.29 -8.97
N ILE A 68 -4.45 -7.24 -9.13
CA ILE A 68 -5.19 -8.19 -9.98
C ILE A 68 -4.77 -8.05 -11.44
N ALA A 69 -4.69 -6.81 -11.96
CA ALA A 69 -4.26 -6.57 -13.33
C ALA A 69 -2.81 -7.03 -13.58
N PHE A 70 -1.93 -6.80 -12.61
CA PHE A 70 -0.53 -7.22 -12.67
C PHE A 70 -0.34 -8.74 -12.58
N LEU A 71 -1.01 -9.40 -11.63
CA LEU A 71 -0.85 -10.84 -11.36
C LEU A 71 -1.62 -11.71 -12.37
N PHE A 72 -2.78 -11.25 -12.84
CA PHE A 72 -3.68 -12.02 -13.70
C PHE A 72 -4.04 -11.30 -15.01
N PRO A 73 -3.06 -10.86 -15.83
CA PRO A 73 -3.32 -10.03 -17.00
C PRO A 73 -4.25 -10.72 -18.03
N LYS A 74 -4.09 -12.03 -18.24
CA LYS A 74 -4.96 -12.80 -19.14
C LYS A 74 -6.42 -12.83 -18.68
N ALA A 75 -6.65 -12.94 -17.37
CA ALA A 75 -8.00 -12.95 -16.81
C ALA A 75 -8.66 -11.57 -16.92
N VAL A 76 -7.88 -10.50 -16.70
CA VAL A 76 -8.37 -9.12 -16.89
C VAL A 76 -8.74 -8.86 -18.35
N LEU A 77 -7.90 -9.26 -19.31
CA LEU A 77 -8.22 -9.13 -20.73
C LEU A 77 -9.47 -9.93 -21.13
N ALA A 78 -9.63 -11.16 -20.61
CA ALA A 78 -10.82 -11.97 -20.86
C ALA A 78 -12.10 -11.37 -20.24
N TRP A 79 -12.00 -10.77 -19.05
CA TRP A 79 -13.09 -10.03 -18.42
C TRP A 79 -13.48 -8.79 -19.26
N ASN A 80 -12.48 -8.01 -19.65
CA ASN A 80 -12.63 -6.77 -20.42
C ASN A 80 -13.05 -6.99 -21.88
N ALA A 81 -13.03 -8.23 -22.39
CA ALA A 81 -13.52 -8.55 -23.74
C ALA A 81 -15.02 -8.25 -23.92
N ASP A 82 -15.78 -8.22 -22.83
CA ASP A 82 -17.16 -7.72 -22.85
C ASP A 82 -17.16 -6.21 -22.55
N PRO A 83 -17.72 -5.36 -23.44
CA PRO A 83 -17.72 -3.91 -23.26
C PRO A 83 -18.43 -3.45 -21.98
N THR A 84 -19.48 -4.13 -21.54
CA THR A 84 -20.22 -3.78 -20.33
C THR A 84 -19.35 -4.03 -19.10
N ARG A 85 -18.70 -5.19 -19.03
CA ARG A 85 -17.77 -5.53 -17.95
C ARG A 85 -16.57 -4.59 -17.92
N LEU A 86 -16.04 -4.19 -19.09
CA LEU A 86 -14.96 -3.21 -19.20
C LEU A 86 -15.38 -1.84 -18.66
N ILE A 87 -16.56 -1.33 -19.04
CA ILE A 87 -17.06 -0.03 -18.56
C ILE A 87 -17.25 -0.05 -17.04
N ILE A 88 -17.81 -1.14 -16.49
CA ILE A 88 -17.96 -1.32 -15.05
C ILE A 88 -16.59 -1.32 -14.36
N HIS A 89 -15.62 -2.04 -14.92
CA HIS A 89 -14.27 -2.14 -14.38
C HIS A 89 -13.57 -0.77 -14.32
N GLU A 90 -13.55 -0.03 -15.43
CA GLU A 90 -12.97 1.32 -15.50
C GLU A 90 -13.72 2.31 -14.60
N GLY A 91 -15.06 2.25 -14.60
CA GLY A 91 -15.91 3.12 -13.81
C GLY A 91 -15.71 2.94 -12.31
N LEU A 92 -15.63 1.69 -11.83
CA LEU A 92 -15.32 1.39 -10.43
C LEU A 92 -13.92 1.86 -10.05
N GLY A 93 -12.93 1.61 -10.91
CA GLY A 93 -11.56 2.09 -10.69
C GLY A 93 -11.51 3.62 -10.55
N PHE A 94 -12.18 4.34 -11.45
CA PHE A 94 -12.25 5.80 -11.39
C PHE A 94 -13.02 6.32 -10.17
N MET A 95 -14.13 5.68 -9.81
CA MET A 95 -14.90 6.02 -8.60
C MET A 95 -14.02 5.94 -7.34
N PHE A 96 -13.24 4.86 -7.18
CA PHE A 96 -12.32 4.73 -6.04
C PHE A 96 -11.16 5.73 -6.12
N ALA A 97 -10.68 6.09 -7.32
CA ALA A 97 -9.68 7.15 -7.48
C ALA A 97 -10.20 8.53 -7.04
N VAL A 98 -11.45 8.86 -7.37
CA VAL A 98 -12.11 10.07 -6.86
C VAL A 98 -12.26 10.03 -5.34
N ALA A 99 -12.63 8.87 -4.76
CA ALA A 99 -12.71 8.71 -3.31
C ALA A 99 -11.35 8.94 -2.62
N VAL A 100 -10.25 8.44 -3.20
CA VAL A 100 -8.88 8.72 -2.72
C VAL A 100 -8.56 10.20 -2.83
N LEU A 101 -8.82 10.82 -3.98
CA LEU A 101 -8.50 12.23 -4.23
C LEU A 101 -9.21 13.14 -3.23
N VAL A 102 -10.52 12.95 -3.04
CA VAL A 102 -11.32 13.73 -2.10
C VAL A 102 -10.90 13.44 -0.65
N GLY A 103 -10.78 12.17 -0.27
CA GLY A 103 -10.40 11.77 1.08
C GLY A 103 -9.02 12.29 1.47
N LEU A 104 -8.02 12.15 0.59
CA LEU A 104 -6.66 12.64 0.79
C LEU A 104 -6.62 14.18 0.82
N GLY A 105 -7.35 14.84 -0.07
CA GLY A 105 -7.47 16.30 -0.07
C GLY A 105 -8.02 16.82 1.26
N MET A 106 -9.06 16.17 1.81
CA MET A 106 -9.59 16.50 3.13
C MET A 106 -8.57 16.26 4.26
N LEU A 107 -7.81 15.16 4.21
CA LEU A 107 -6.78 14.85 5.21
C LEU A 107 -5.65 15.88 5.21
N ILE A 108 -5.17 16.28 4.01
CA ILE A 108 -4.15 17.31 3.85
C ILE A 108 -4.67 18.66 4.36
N LEU A 109 -5.86 19.09 3.91
CA LEU A 109 -6.45 20.35 4.32
C LEU A 109 -6.58 20.43 5.84
N ARG A 110 -7.08 19.35 6.45
CA ARG A 110 -7.24 19.23 7.89
C ARG A 110 -5.90 19.34 8.64
N ARG A 111 -4.85 18.69 8.14
CA ARG A 111 -3.49 18.74 8.70
C ARG A 111 -2.88 20.14 8.61
N LEU A 112 -3.18 20.87 7.55
CA LEU A 112 -2.71 22.23 7.30
C LEU A 112 -3.54 23.33 7.98
N THR A 113 -4.70 23.02 8.55
CA THR A 113 -5.59 24.02 9.16
C THR A 113 -5.74 23.83 10.66
N ASN A 114 -5.80 22.59 11.16
CA ASN A 114 -6.00 22.31 12.58
C ASN A 114 -4.72 22.52 13.40
N ALA A 115 -4.75 23.49 14.33
CA ALA A 115 -3.61 23.84 15.18
C ALA A 115 -3.05 22.65 15.99
N ARG A 116 -3.92 21.75 16.49
CA ARG A 116 -3.49 20.58 17.28
C ARG A 116 -2.75 19.56 16.42
N LEU A 117 -3.18 19.38 15.17
CA LEU A 117 -2.55 18.43 14.25
C LEU A 117 -1.21 18.96 13.73
N LYS A 118 -1.09 20.26 13.51
CA LYS A 118 0.17 20.88 13.06
C LYS A 118 1.32 20.59 14.00
N VAL A 119 1.07 20.61 15.31
CA VAL A 119 2.10 20.39 16.34
C VAL A 119 2.65 18.97 16.32
N VAL A 120 1.84 17.97 15.93
CA VAL A 120 2.25 16.55 15.88
C VAL A 120 2.57 16.05 14.47
N THR A 121 2.51 16.92 13.47
CA THR A 121 2.77 16.57 12.07
C THR A 121 4.25 16.71 11.75
N SER A 122 4.86 15.65 11.22
CA SER A 122 6.22 15.71 10.71
C SER A 122 6.27 16.20 9.27
N ARG A 123 7.42 16.73 8.83
CA ARG A 123 7.64 17.08 7.41
C ARG A 123 7.48 15.87 6.48
N MET A 124 7.87 14.68 6.97
CA MET A 124 7.74 13.41 6.24
C MET A 124 6.27 13.01 6.05
N ASP A 125 5.38 13.31 7.00
CA ASP A 125 3.93 13.09 6.86
C ASP A 125 3.35 13.92 5.71
N LEU A 126 3.71 15.21 5.64
CA LEU A 126 3.27 16.07 4.55
C LEU A 126 3.85 15.62 3.21
N PHE A 127 5.15 15.31 3.18
CA PHE A 127 5.81 14.86 1.96
C PHE A 127 5.12 13.61 1.38
N VAL A 128 4.85 12.59 2.21
CA VAL A 128 4.20 11.37 1.71
C VAL A 128 2.76 11.62 1.27
N GLU A 129 2.02 12.49 1.95
CA GLU A 129 0.66 12.88 1.54
C GLU A 129 0.67 13.60 0.18
N PHE A 130 1.62 14.50 -0.06
CA PHE A 130 1.75 15.17 -1.35
C PHE A 130 2.22 14.23 -2.47
N VAL A 131 3.11 13.28 -2.19
CA VAL A 131 3.51 12.25 -3.16
C VAL A 131 2.32 11.36 -3.53
N LEU A 132 1.51 10.94 -2.55
CA LEU A 132 0.27 10.19 -2.81
C LEU A 132 -0.76 11.04 -3.58
N LEU A 133 -0.84 12.34 -3.28
CA LEU A 133 -1.72 13.26 -4.00
C LEU A 133 -1.31 13.38 -5.47
N ALA A 134 -0.01 13.56 -5.73
CA ALA A 134 0.52 13.55 -7.09
C ALA A 134 0.24 12.22 -7.81
N GLN A 135 0.43 11.08 -7.12
CA GLN A 135 0.15 9.76 -7.68
C GLN A 135 -1.31 9.61 -8.11
N VAL A 136 -2.27 9.99 -7.25
CA VAL A 136 -3.70 9.87 -7.58
C VAL A 136 -4.11 10.87 -8.66
N ILE A 137 -3.56 12.09 -8.68
CA ILE A 137 -3.81 13.06 -9.76
C ILE A 137 -3.34 12.52 -11.11
N LEU A 138 -2.12 11.96 -11.17
CA LEU A 138 -1.61 11.30 -12.38
C LEU A 138 -2.52 10.13 -12.80
N GLY A 139 -2.98 9.32 -11.85
CA GLY A 139 -3.89 8.21 -12.12
C GLY A 139 -5.25 8.67 -12.67
N CYS A 140 -5.84 9.72 -12.09
CA CYS A 140 -7.08 10.32 -12.58
C CYS A 140 -6.91 10.92 -13.97
N TRP A 141 -5.79 11.59 -14.24
CA TRP A 141 -5.49 12.09 -15.59
C TRP A 141 -5.41 10.92 -16.58
N ILE A 142 -4.72 9.83 -16.22
CA ILE A 142 -4.64 8.65 -17.08
C ILE A 142 -6.03 8.07 -17.36
N ALA A 143 -6.86 7.89 -16.33
CA ALA A 143 -8.21 7.34 -16.46
C ALA A 143 -9.12 8.18 -17.38
N LEU A 144 -8.99 9.51 -17.34
CA LEU A 144 -9.79 10.43 -18.16
C LEU A 144 -9.24 10.62 -19.58
N GLY A 145 -7.92 10.62 -19.74
CA GLY A 145 -7.24 10.95 -21.00
C GLY A 145 -6.86 9.73 -21.86
N TYR A 146 -6.67 8.57 -21.25
CA TYR A 146 -6.16 7.35 -21.89
C TYR A 146 -7.07 6.17 -21.56
N ARG A 147 -8.23 6.16 -22.24
CA ARG A 147 -9.31 5.20 -22.05
C ARG A 147 -8.81 3.76 -22.08
N TRP A 148 -9.56 2.89 -21.40
CA TRP A 148 -9.32 1.44 -21.33
C TRP A 148 -8.01 1.10 -20.62
N GLY A 149 -7.74 1.88 -19.56
CA GLY A 149 -6.64 1.75 -18.61
C GLY A 149 -6.28 0.33 -18.26
N SER A 150 -7.28 -0.40 -17.77
CA SER A 150 -7.16 -1.77 -17.30
C SER A 150 -6.74 -2.76 -18.39
N SER A 151 -7.11 -2.50 -19.66
CA SER A 151 -6.79 -3.39 -20.78
C SER A 151 -5.35 -3.21 -21.21
N TRP A 152 -4.91 -1.97 -21.48
CA TRP A 152 -3.51 -1.72 -21.86
C TRP A 152 -2.55 -1.92 -20.67
N PHE A 153 -3.02 -1.74 -19.42
CA PHE A 153 -2.24 -2.16 -18.24
C PHE A 153 -1.95 -3.66 -18.29
N ALA A 154 -2.95 -4.48 -18.60
CA ALA A 154 -2.81 -5.93 -18.66
C ALA A 154 -1.98 -6.39 -19.86
N SER A 155 -2.10 -5.76 -21.03
CA SER A 155 -1.35 -6.14 -22.24
C SER A 155 0.08 -5.62 -22.27
N ASP A 156 0.36 -4.43 -21.75
CA ASP A 156 1.65 -3.77 -21.94
C ASP A 156 2.42 -3.55 -20.64
N LEU A 157 1.75 -3.03 -19.60
CA LEU A 157 2.43 -2.71 -18.35
C LEU A 157 2.73 -3.97 -17.51
N SER A 158 1.83 -4.94 -17.52
CA SER A 158 2.00 -6.19 -16.76
C SER A 158 3.17 -7.02 -17.29
N PRO A 159 3.33 -7.26 -18.62
CA PRO A 159 4.53 -7.89 -19.15
C PRO A 159 5.82 -7.15 -18.80
N TYR A 160 5.83 -5.81 -18.86
CA TYR A 160 6.97 -5.01 -18.41
C TYR A 160 7.30 -5.28 -16.93
N LEU A 161 6.32 -5.24 -16.02
CA LEU A 161 6.55 -5.50 -14.60
C LEU A 161 7.07 -6.93 -14.35
N TRP A 162 6.52 -7.92 -15.07
CA TRP A 162 7.02 -9.30 -15.02
C TRP A 162 8.44 -9.43 -15.58
N SER A 163 8.81 -8.65 -16.60
CA SER A 163 10.16 -8.63 -17.17
C SER A 163 11.20 -8.14 -16.15
N LEU A 164 10.83 -7.15 -15.31
CA LEU A 164 11.67 -6.68 -14.21
C LEU A 164 11.90 -7.81 -13.19
N ILE A 165 10.85 -8.53 -12.80
CA ILE A 165 10.93 -9.64 -11.84
C ILE A 165 11.79 -10.79 -12.39
N LYS A 166 11.67 -11.08 -13.69
CA LYS A 166 12.47 -12.10 -14.38
C LYS A 166 13.92 -11.67 -14.63
N LEU A 167 14.33 -10.48 -14.20
CA LEU A 167 15.66 -9.91 -14.41
C LEU A 167 16.06 -9.83 -15.89
N ASN A 168 15.06 -9.69 -16.76
CA ASN A 168 15.24 -9.47 -18.19
C ASN A 168 14.36 -8.28 -18.62
N PRO A 169 14.76 -7.04 -18.28
CA PRO A 169 13.91 -5.87 -18.38
C PRO A 169 13.57 -5.53 -19.84
N GLN A 170 12.28 -5.47 -20.15
CA GLN A 170 11.73 -5.13 -21.47
C GLN A 170 10.85 -3.88 -21.35
N ALA A 171 11.44 -2.71 -21.54
CA ALA A 171 10.78 -1.42 -21.29
C ALA A 171 10.23 -0.73 -22.56
N ASP A 172 10.41 -1.32 -23.74
CA ASP A 172 10.12 -0.65 -25.02
C ASP A 172 8.65 -0.20 -25.13
N ALA A 173 7.70 -1.07 -24.75
CA ALA A 173 6.28 -0.75 -24.75
C ALA A 173 5.95 0.44 -23.83
N VAL A 174 6.53 0.47 -22.62
CA VAL A 174 6.32 1.55 -21.64
C VAL A 174 7.01 2.86 -22.08
N ILE A 175 8.14 2.76 -22.77
CA ILE A 175 8.86 3.94 -23.29
C ILE A 175 8.03 4.66 -24.36
N ALA A 176 7.33 3.90 -25.20
CA ALA A 176 6.43 4.44 -26.21
C ALA A 176 5.17 5.10 -25.62
N MET A 177 4.86 4.86 -24.33
CA MET A 177 3.69 5.43 -23.69
C MET A 177 3.84 6.95 -23.43
N PRO A 178 2.71 7.67 -23.38
CA PRO A 178 2.65 9.07 -22.95
C PRO A 178 3.42 9.34 -21.66
N LEU A 179 3.98 10.55 -21.56
CA LEU A 179 4.80 10.96 -20.42
C LEU A 179 4.07 10.80 -19.08
N VAL A 180 2.77 11.08 -19.02
CA VAL A 180 1.96 10.96 -17.80
C VAL A 180 1.92 9.52 -17.26
N ILE A 181 1.89 8.51 -18.14
CA ILE A 181 1.90 7.09 -17.74
C ILE A 181 3.27 6.73 -17.18
N ARG A 182 4.36 7.13 -17.86
CA ARG A 182 5.73 6.95 -17.37
C ARG A 182 5.95 7.65 -16.02
N ALA A 183 5.43 8.87 -15.86
CA ALA A 183 5.50 9.62 -14.61
C ALA A 183 4.74 8.91 -13.48
N HIS A 184 3.55 8.35 -13.75
CA HIS A 184 2.78 7.58 -12.78
C HIS A 184 3.52 6.31 -12.33
N ILE A 185 4.23 5.63 -13.25
CA ILE A 185 5.05 4.45 -12.94
C ILE A 185 6.25 4.84 -12.07
N VAL A 186 6.99 5.89 -12.45
CA VAL A 186 8.14 6.37 -11.67
C VAL A 186 7.71 6.86 -10.28
N CYS A 187 6.57 7.53 -10.19
CA CYS A 187 6.01 7.97 -8.91
C CYS A 187 5.54 6.78 -8.05
N ALA A 188 4.97 5.73 -8.65
CA ALA A 188 4.67 4.47 -7.95
C ALA A 188 5.93 3.84 -7.35
N PHE A 189 7.03 3.72 -8.11
CA PHE A 189 8.29 3.21 -7.58
C PHE A 189 8.91 4.13 -6.53
N SER A 190 8.74 5.45 -6.67
CA SER A 190 9.15 6.42 -5.64
C SER A 190 8.41 6.20 -4.32
N ILE A 191 7.12 5.81 -4.35
CA ILE A 191 6.37 5.44 -3.15
C ILE A 191 7.02 4.23 -2.45
N PHE A 192 7.39 3.18 -3.20
CA PHE A 192 8.13 2.04 -2.64
C PHE A 192 9.48 2.45 -2.04
N LEU A 193 10.23 3.31 -2.73
CA LEU A 193 11.52 3.81 -2.26
C LEU A 193 11.42 4.51 -0.89
N ILE A 194 10.43 5.39 -0.72
CA ILE A 194 10.26 6.14 0.53
C ILE A 194 9.54 5.34 1.61
N PHE A 195 8.79 4.30 1.24
CA PHE A 195 7.95 3.48 2.11
C PHE A 195 8.59 3.15 3.48
N PRO A 196 9.82 2.58 3.57
CA PRO A 196 10.40 2.21 4.87
C PRO A 196 10.71 3.40 5.79
N PHE A 197 10.76 4.62 5.27
CA PHE A 197 11.09 5.83 6.02
C PHE A 197 9.86 6.65 6.41
N THR A 198 8.67 6.27 5.95
CA THR A 198 7.43 7.01 6.18
C THR A 198 6.45 6.26 7.09
N ARG A 199 5.28 6.85 7.33
CA ARG A 199 4.16 6.18 7.99
C ARG A 199 3.57 5.03 7.18
N LEU A 200 3.88 4.89 5.88
CA LEU A 200 3.31 3.85 5.00
C LEU A 200 3.55 2.42 5.50
N VAL A 201 4.60 2.21 6.31
CA VAL A 201 4.88 0.92 6.97
C VAL A 201 3.71 0.34 7.75
N HIS A 202 2.73 1.17 8.17
CA HIS A 202 1.52 0.68 8.82
C HIS A 202 0.71 -0.30 7.95
N LEU A 203 0.84 -0.22 6.63
CA LEU A 203 0.19 -1.15 5.70
C LEU A 203 0.63 -2.61 5.95
N LEU A 204 1.88 -2.82 6.37
CA LEU A 204 2.45 -4.15 6.60
C LEU A 204 1.98 -4.81 7.89
N VAL A 205 1.38 -4.03 8.80
CA VAL A 205 0.85 -4.52 10.08
C VAL A 205 -0.68 -4.53 10.09
N ALA A 206 -1.30 -4.68 8.92
CA ALA A 206 -2.73 -4.90 8.79
C ALA A 206 -3.15 -6.11 9.65
N PRO A 207 -4.16 -5.98 10.55
CA PRO A 207 -4.47 -6.99 11.57
C PRO A 207 -5.28 -8.17 11.01
N LEU A 208 -4.88 -8.76 9.87
CA LEU A 208 -5.59 -9.88 9.23
C LEU A 208 -5.65 -11.12 10.13
N HIS A 209 -4.59 -11.35 10.93
CA HIS A 209 -4.54 -12.44 11.89
C HIS A 209 -5.59 -12.31 13.03
N TYR A 210 -6.12 -11.11 13.26
CA TYR A 210 -7.14 -10.87 14.30
C TYR A 210 -8.44 -11.63 14.02
N ILE A 211 -8.76 -11.90 12.75
CA ILE A 211 -9.94 -12.65 12.32
C ILE A 211 -9.99 -14.05 12.97
N LEU A 212 -8.81 -14.66 13.18
CA LEU A 212 -8.66 -16.01 13.72
C LEU A 212 -8.11 -16.03 15.15
N ARG A 213 -7.80 -14.86 15.72
CA ARG A 213 -7.14 -14.75 17.03
C ARG A 213 -8.18 -14.92 18.15
N PRO A 214 -7.91 -15.72 19.20
CA PRO A 214 -8.79 -15.77 20.36
C PRO A 214 -8.85 -14.41 21.06
N TYR A 215 -10.00 -14.10 21.68
CA TYR A 215 -10.19 -12.85 22.43
C TYR A 215 -9.15 -12.69 23.53
N GLN A 216 -8.95 -13.74 24.33
CA GLN A 216 -7.96 -13.77 25.39
C GLN A 216 -6.64 -14.35 24.88
N VAL A 217 -5.57 -13.57 25.00
CA VAL A 217 -4.20 -14.05 24.79
C VAL A 217 -3.45 -13.95 26.09
N VAL A 218 -3.00 -15.11 26.57
CA VAL A 218 -2.22 -15.23 27.80
C VAL A 218 -0.80 -15.58 27.42
N ILE A 219 0.12 -14.66 27.70
CA ILE A 219 1.57 -14.84 27.55
C ILE A 219 2.08 -15.41 28.87
N TRP A 220 2.73 -16.56 28.81
CA TRP A 220 3.26 -17.26 29.98
C TRP A 220 4.78 -17.11 30.02
N TYR A 221 5.35 -16.93 31.20
CA TYR A 221 6.81 -16.94 31.42
C TYR A 221 7.38 -18.37 31.56
N TRP A 222 6.53 -19.39 31.53
CA TRP A 222 6.91 -20.80 31.69
C TRP A 222 6.30 -21.72 30.63
N ASP A 223 6.88 -22.90 30.47
CA ASP A 223 6.43 -23.90 29.49
C ASP A 223 5.09 -24.56 29.90
N ARG A 224 4.03 -24.33 29.11
CA ARG A 224 2.71 -24.95 29.32
C ARG A 224 2.75 -26.48 29.27
N LYS A 225 3.67 -27.09 28.53
CA LYS A 225 3.77 -28.55 28.38
C LYS A 225 4.28 -29.23 29.66
N ARG A 226 4.84 -28.48 30.61
CA ARG A 226 5.27 -29.00 31.91
C ARG A 226 4.10 -29.30 32.86
N ILE A 227 2.99 -28.56 32.79
CA ILE A 227 1.92 -28.64 33.79
C ILE A 227 0.78 -29.58 33.35
N ARG A 228 0.48 -29.64 32.05
CA ARG A 228 -0.63 -30.46 31.53
C ARG A 228 -0.18 -31.83 31.04
N ARG A 229 0.32 -32.68 31.95
CA ARG A 229 0.40 -34.12 31.68
C ARG A 229 -0.62 -34.82 32.58
N ALA A 230 -1.50 -35.61 31.98
CA ALA A 230 -2.50 -36.39 32.73
C ALA A 230 -1.84 -37.39 33.71
N SER A 231 -0.57 -37.73 33.47
CA SER A 231 0.25 -38.58 34.33
C SER A 231 0.90 -37.84 35.51
N THR A 232 0.78 -36.52 35.62
CA THR A 232 1.35 -35.79 36.76
C THR A 232 0.50 -36.07 37.99
N ALA A 233 1.10 -36.61 39.05
CA ALA A 233 0.41 -36.89 40.30
C ALA A 233 -0.20 -35.61 40.89
N TRP A 234 -1.43 -35.71 41.37
CA TRP A 234 -2.12 -34.61 42.03
C TRP A 234 -1.39 -34.26 43.33
N SER A 235 -1.22 -32.97 43.61
CA SER A 235 -0.51 -32.46 44.79
C SER A 235 -1.41 -31.48 45.54
N ASP A 236 -1.58 -31.68 46.85
CA ASP A 236 -2.31 -30.76 47.73
C ASP A 236 -1.61 -29.41 47.93
N ALA A 237 -0.32 -29.32 47.59
CA ALA A 237 0.41 -28.07 47.70
C ALA A 237 -0.13 -27.06 46.68
N ARG A 238 -0.50 -25.86 47.16
CA ARG A 238 -0.92 -24.76 46.30
C ARG A 238 0.20 -24.47 45.29
N PRO A 239 -0.10 -24.39 43.98
CA PRO A 239 0.90 -24.02 43.00
C PRO A 239 1.42 -22.62 43.33
N GLN A 240 2.69 -22.53 43.70
CA GLN A 240 3.37 -21.26 43.82
C GLN A 240 3.81 -20.84 42.41
N ASN A 241 3.41 -19.64 41.98
CA ASN A 241 4.06 -19.03 40.83
C ASN A 241 5.50 -18.75 41.24
N ASN A 242 6.46 -19.32 40.50
CA ASN A 242 7.84 -18.86 40.56
C ASN A 242 7.94 -17.43 40.01
#